data_AF-A0A7Y6ED04-F1
#
_entry.id   AF-A0A7Y6ED04-F1
#
_cell.length_a   1.000
_cell.length_b   1.000
_cell.length_c   1.000
_cell.angle_alpha   90.00
_cell.angle_beta   90.00
_cell.angle_gamma   90.00
#
_symmetry.space_group_name_H-M   'P 1'
#
loop_
_entity.id
_entity.type
_entity.pdbx_description
1 polymer ?
#
loop_
_entity_poly.entity_id
_entity_poly.type
_entity_poly.pdbx_seq_one_letter_code
_entity_poly.pdbx_strand_id
1 'polypeptide(L)'
;MKSELSINGIGYNPSDDQLSVLCRDAVLFIVSITSGMRNDEAIGIEVGAWRRVVKDGVLFCWVSTIEHKTGKGRVEYLVPELTLNALETFAKYSVAIRKELDQEIRLLAKLTNPDDPAEHLLRLEKARRDSKKLFLGRHAPGGRIQDQYVEALSGQASNYAFDRLAKAAGSTWPLRTHQCRRTYARCFVESRMGRTSLIYLKWQFKHTSMSMTQLYASNPQQDLSLFDEIFQQMTEFKIDLIESWLDDQPLAGGAGEKIVEMRAIPIKDRAALLAQTAPHANIRATGHGWCIATERGCGGAGLYEATRCPGCKSSVIDEFFAGTWQDIYSQQQELIKIVDAGPAVRQRAERDMQIALDVITSLGLSPINDDTNEAGNGD
;
A
#
# COMPACT_ATOMS: atom_id res chain seq x y z
N MET A 1 16.10 -36.68 -10.77
CA MET A 1 14.62 -36.58 -10.93
C MET A 1 13.84 -37.45 -9.94
N LYS A 2 13.85 -38.79 -10.02
CA LYS A 2 13.54 -39.65 -8.85
C LYS A 2 14.69 -39.66 -7.84
N SER A 3 15.91 -39.56 -8.36
CA SER A 3 17.19 -39.62 -7.63
C SER A 3 17.43 -38.49 -6.62
N GLU A 4 17.05 -37.24 -6.92
CA GLU A 4 17.29 -36.10 -6.00
C GLU A 4 16.28 -36.06 -4.84
N LEU A 5 15.03 -36.47 -5.10
CA LEU A 5 13.98 -36.56 -4.07
C LEU A 5 14.15 -37.83 -3.21
N SER A 6 14.69 -38.92 -3.76
CA SER A 6 15.02 -40.13 -3.00
C SER A 6 16.18 -39.95 -2.02
N ILE A 7 17.13 -39.05 -2.29
CA ILE A 7 18.25 -38.75 -1.37
C ILE A 7 17.73 -38.18 -0.03
N ASN A 8 16.57 -37.53 -0.03
CA ASN A 8 15.94 -36.96 1.17
C ASN A 8 14.76 -37.81 1.69
N GLY A 9 14.56 -39.03 1.18
CA GLY A 9 13.49 -39.94 1.65
C GLY A 9 12.06 -39.53 1.25
N ILE A 10 11.88 -38.58 0.33
CA ILE A 10 10.56 -38.10 -0.11
C ILE A 10 10.26 -38.67 -1.49
N GLY A 11 9.29 -39.58 -1.59
CA GLY A 11 8.79 -40.04 -2.88
C GLY A 11 8.06 -38.93 -3.64
N TYR A 12 8.34 -38.77 -4.93
CA TYR A 12 7.55 -37.89 -5.79
C TYR A 12 6.24 -38.59 -6.18
N ASN A 13 5.13 -38.14 -5.60
CA ASN A 13 3.79 -38.65 -5.91
C ASN A 13 2.82 -37.46 -6.16
N PRO A 14 2.85 -36.84 -7.35
CA PRO A 14 2.06 -35.65 -7.65
C PRO A 14 0.55 -35.91 -7.76
N SER A 15 0.13 -37.17 -7.77
CA SER A 15 -1.28 -37.58 -7.75
C SER A 15 -1.81 -37.83 -6.32
N ASP A 16 -0.94 -37.73 -5.31
CA ASP A 16 -1.34 -37.82 -3.91
C ASP A 16 -1.87 -36.44 -3.45
N ASP A 17 -3.19 -36.35 -3.32
CA ASP A 17 -3.88 -35.12 -2.93
C ASP A 17 -3.43 -34.63 -1.54
N GLN A 18 -3.17 -35.53 -0.60
CA GLN A 18 -2.76 -35.16 0.75
C GLN A 18 -1.36 -34.55 0.74
N LEU A 19 -0.42 -35.17 0.02
CA LEU A 19 0.93 -34.62 -0.16
C LEU A 19 0.91 -33.29 -0.92
N SER A 20 0.04 -33.14 -1.93
CA SER A 20 -0.11 -31.89 -2.67
C SER A 20 -0.59 -30.75 -1.77
N VAL A 21 -1.57 -31.00 -0.90
CA VAL A 21 -2.06 -30.03 0.09
C VAL A 21 -0.98 -29.65 1.10
N LEU A 22 -0.24 -30.62 1.64
CA LEU A 22 0.86 -30.35 2.57
C LEU A 22 1.97 -29.52 1.90
N CYS A 23 2.34 -29.85 0.67
CA CYS A 23 3.31 -29.10 -0.12
C CYS A 23 2.84 -27.67 -0.35
N ARG A 24 1.58 -27.49 -0.76
CA ARG A 24 0.96 -26.17 -0.97
C ARG A 24 1.04 -25.32 0.29
N ASP A 25 0.62 -25.85 1.43
CA ASP A 25 0.54 -25.11 2.68
C ASP A 25 1.94 -24.69 3.16
N ALA A 26 2.94 -25.59 3.06
CA ALA A 26 4.33 -25.29 3.38
C ALA A 26 4.93 -24.22 2.44
N VAL A 27 4.66 -24.31 1.14
CA VAL A 27 5.16 -23.35 0.15
C VAL A 27 4.48 -22.00 0.30
N LEU A 28 3.18 -21.95 0.65
CA LEU A 28 2.49 -20.71 0.96
C LEU A 28 3.14 -20.00 2.14
N PHE A 29 3.53 -20.74 3.18
CA PHE A 29 4.27 -20.19 4.31
C PHE A 29 5.65 -19.65 3.90
N ILE A 30 6.43 -20.44 3.15
CA ILE A 30 7.75 -20.01 2.66
C ILE A 30 7.62 -18.73 1.85
N VAL A 31 6.71 -18.67 0.88
CA VAL A 31 6.47 -17.46 0.09
C VAL A 31 6.10 -16.29 1.00
N SER A 32 5.18 -16.48 1.95
CA SER A 32 4.71 -15.42 2.84
C SER A 32 5.82 -14.87 3.74
N ILE A 33 6.70 -15.72 4.28
CA ILE A 33 7.74 -15.32 5.22
C ILE A 33 9.00 -14.77 4.54
N THR A 34 9.22 -15.06 3.26
CA THR A 34 10.47 -14.72 2.54
C THR A 34 10.32 -13.68 1.43
N SER A 35 9.09 -13.26 1.09
CA SER A 35 8.86 -12.30 0.01
C SER A 35 8.38 -10.94 0.48
N GLY A 36 7.70 -10.90 1.63
CA GLY A 36 7.00 -9.71 2.04
C GLY A 36 5.74 -9.40 1.23
N MET A 37 5.20 -10.34 0.43
CA MET A 37 3.94 -10.19 -0.30
C MET A 37 2.71 -10.14 0.62
N ARG A 38 1.61 -9.53 0.16
CA ARG A 38 0.28 -9.68 0.77
C ARG A 38 -0.26 -11.07 0.43
N ASN A 39 -1.25 -11.53 1.21
CA ASN A 39 -1.89 -12.81 0.96
C ASN A 39 -2.35 -12.98 -0.49
N ASP A 40 -3.10 -12.00 -1.02
CA ASP A 40 -3.69 -12.05 -2.37
C ASP A 40 -2.62 -12.08 -3.47
N GLU A 41 -1.49 -11.42 -3.23
CA GLU A 41 -0.33 -11.45 -4.13
C GLU A 41 0.38 -12.81 -4.09
N ALA A 42 0.50 -13.43 -2.90
CA ALA A 42 1.15 -14.74 -2.73
C ALA A 42 0.32 -15.87 -3.35
N ILE A 43 -0.99 -15.94 -3.06
CA ILE A 43 -1.89 -16.94 -3.65
C ILE A 43 -2.15 -16.67 -5.14
N GLY A 44 -1.91 -15.43 -5.59
CA GLY A 44 -2.01 -15.01 -6.99
C GLY A 44 -0.83 -15.39 -7.88
N ILE A 45 0.25 -15.97 -7.33
CA ILE A 45 1.43 -16.36 -8.12
C ILE A 45 1.02 -17.36 -9.22
N GLU A 46 1.37 -17.04 -10.46
CA GLU A 46 1.17 -17.93 -11.60
C GLU A 46 2.33 -18.92 -11.76
N VAL A 47 2.05 -20.08 -12.35
CA VAL A 47 3.07 -21.10 -12.62
C VAL A 47 4.13 -20.55 -13.58
N GLY A 48 5.40 -20.61 -13.17
CA GLY A 48 6.52 -20.12 -13.94
C GLY A 48 6.73 -18.60 -13.85
N ALA A 49 5.98 -17.88 -13.01
CA ALA A 49 6.13 -16.45 -12.80
C ALA A 49 7.32 -16.10 -11.89
N TRP A 50 8.46 -16.78 -12.07
CA TRP A 50 9.69 -16.53 -11.33
C TRP A 50 10.93 -16.72 -12.21
N ARG A 51 12.02 -16.02 -11.88
CA ARG A 51 13.25 -16.02 -12.66
C ARG A 51 14.49 -15.85 -11.79
N ARG A 52 15.60 -16.42 -12.25
CA ARG A 52 16.95 -16.24 -11.70
C ARG A 52 17.73 -15.31 -12.63
N VAL A 53 18.43 -14.34 -12.09
CA VAL A 53 19.30 -13.43 -12.84
C VAL A 53 20.63 -13.31 -12.12
N VAL A 54 21.71 -13.63 -12.81
CA VAL A 54 23.07 -13.38 -12.29
C VAL A 54 23.54 -12.04 -12.81
N LYS A 55 23.94 -11.14 -11.91
CA LYS A 55 24.53 -9.86 -12.25
C LYS A 55 25.77 -9.66 -11.39
N ASP A 56 26.91 -9.40 -12.03
CA ASP A 56 28.21 -9.20 -11.38
C ASP A 56 28.58 -10.34 -10.40
N GLY A 57 28.27 -11.59 -10.79
CA GLY A 57 28.51 -12.78 -9.96
C GLY A 57 27.50 -13.01 -8.83
N VAL A 58 26.52 -12.12 -8.64
CA VAL A 58 25.48 -12.23 -7.61
C VAL A 58 24.18 -12.75 -8.22
N LEU A 59 23.60 -13.79 -7.62
CA LEU A 59 22.32 -14.36 -8.00
C LEU A 59 21.16 -13.55 -7.39
N PHE A 60 20.26 -13.07 -8.25
CA PHE A 60 19.00 -12.42 -7.88
C PHE A 60 17.83 -13.32 -8.29
N CYS A 61 16.95 -13.61 -7.34
CA CYS A 61 15.76 -14.41 -7.56
C CYS A 61 14.51 -13.53 -7.48
N TRP A 62 13.70 -13.55 -8.52
CA TRP A 62 12.54 -12.68 -8.68
C TRP A 62 11.27 -13.49 -8.83
N VAL A 63 10.19 -13.05 -8.19
CA VAL A 63 8.83 -13.58 -8.39
C VAL A 63 7.92 -12.44 -8.84
N SER A 64 7.18 -12.67 -9.93
CA SER A 64 6.15 -11.77 -10.45
C SER A 64 4.76 -12.18 -9.96
N THR A 65 3.92 -11.21 -9.64
CA THR A 65 2.50 -11.42 -9.30
C THR A 65 1.68 -10.17 -9.67
N ILE A 66 0.37 -10.19 -9.46
CA ILE A 66 -0.54 -9.08 -9.71
C ILE A 66 -0.96 -8.45 -8.38
N GLU A 67 -0.75 -7.15 -8.26
CA GLU A 67 -1.19 -6.34 -7.13
C GLU A 67 -2.57 -5.74 -7.45
N HIS A 68 -3.58 -6.17 -6.70
CA HIS A 68 -4.97 -5.75 -6.91
C HIS A 68 -5.42 -4.59 -6.00
N LYS A 69 -4.80 -4.40 -4.82
CA LYS A 69 -5.30 -3.44 -3.81
C LYS A 69 -4.99 -1.99 -4.16
N THR A 70 -3.92 -1.74 -4.90
CA THR A 70 -3.49 -0.39 -5.29
C THR A 70 -3.47 -0.16 -6.80
N GLY A 71 -4.08 -1.05 -7.57
CA GLY A 71 -4.19 -0.92 -9.02
C GLY A 71 -2.84 -0.92 -9.76
N LYS A 72 -1.75 -1.35 -9.12
CA LYS A 72 -0.40 -1.30 -9.71
C LYS A 72 -0.22 -2.33 -10.82
N GLY A 73 -1.10 -3.33 -10.90
CA GLY A 73 -1.01 -4.39 -11.90
C GLY A 73 0.16 -5.30 -11.60
N ARG A 74 1.00 -5.60 -12.61
CA ARG A 74 2.10 -6.56 -12.47
C ARG A 74 3.23 -5.98 -11.61
N VAL A 75 3.62 -6.71 -10.57
CA VAL A 75 4.70 -6.34 -9.65
C VAL A 75 5.72 -7.47 -9.51
N GLU A 76 6.97 -7.12 -9.17
CA GLU A 76 8.04 -8.08 -8.88
C GLU A 76 8.57 -7.93 -7.45
N TYR A 77 8.93 -9.06 -6.85
CA TYR A 77 9.50 -9.19 -5.52
C TYR A 77 10.86 -9.87 -5.60
N LEU A 78 11.87 -9.29 -4.94
CA LEU A 78 13.16 -9.93 -4.76
C LEU A 78 13.04 -10.93 -3.59
N VAL A 79 13.40 -12.18 -3.81
CA VAL A 79 13.23 -13.26 -2.82
C VAL A 79 14.52 -14.06 -2.70
N PRO A 80 14.73 -14.83 -1.62
CA PRO A 80 15.83 -15.78 -1.55
C PRO A 80 15.60 -16.97 -2.49
N GLU A 81 16.67 -17.68 -2.82
CA GLU A 81 16.62 -18.88 -3.66
C GLU A 81 15.69 -19.97 -3.10
N LEU A 82 15.60 -20.08 -1.77
CA LEU A 82 14.67 -20.97 -1.08
C LEU A 82 13.22 -20.82 -1.60
N THR A 83 12.78 -19.59 -1.85
CA THR A 83 11.42 -19.30 -2.32
C THR A 83 11.18 -19.86 -3.72
N LEU A 84 12.14 -19.72 -4.63
CA LEU A 84 12.04 -20.28 -5.98
C LEU A 84 12.07 -21.81 -5.93
N ASN A 85 12.97 -22.40 -5.13
CA ASN A 85 13.04 -23.84 -4.99
C ASN A 85 11.73 -24.43 -4.42
N ALA A 86 11.09 -23.73 -3.49
CA ALA A 86 9.77 -24.09 -2.98
C ALA A 86 8.69 -23.99 -4.07
N LEU A 87 8.61 -22.87 -4.80
CA LEU A 87 7.66 -22.69 -5.90
C LEU A 87 7.83 -23.74 -7.01
N GLU A 88 9.06 -24.07 -7.38
CA GLU A 88 9.38 -25.10 -8.38
C GLU A 88 9.00 -26.50 -7.91
N THR A 89 9.15 -26.78 -6.62
CA THR A 89 8.69 -28.03 -6.02
C THR A 89 7.17 -28.10 -6.07
N PHE A 90 6.49 -27.05 -5.63
CA PHE A 90 5.03 -27.03 -5.62
C PHE A 90 4.43 -27.07 -7.02
N ALA A 91 5.06 -26.45 -8.02
CA ALA A 91 4.65 -26.53 -9.42
C ALA A 91 4.55 -27.96 -9.95
N LYS A 92 5.38 -28.88 -9.41
CA LYS A 92 5.36 -30.31 -9.74
C LYS A 92 4.21 -31.03 -9.03
N TYR A 93 3.97 -30.73 -7.75
CA TYR A 93 2.87 -31.33 -6.97
C TYR A 93 1.48 -30.77 -7.32
N SER A 94 1.39 -29.59 -7.93
CA SER A 94 0.13 -28.97 -8.35
C SER A 94 -0.36 -29.41 -9.73
N VAL A 95 0.35 -30.31 -10.43
CA VAL A 95 0.00 -30.72 -11.80
C VAL A 95 -1.37 -31.37 -11.88
N ALA A 96 -1.75 -32.22 -10.91
CA ALA A 96 -3.03 -32.92 -10.92
C ALA A 96 -4.21 -31.95 -10.81
N ILE A 97 -4.21 -31.08 -9.79
CA ILE A 97 -5.29 -30.11 -9.56
C ILE A 97 -5.39 -29.06 -10.68
N ARG A 98 -4.27 -28.68 -11.31
CA ARG A 98 -4.30 -27.82 -12.50
C ARG A 98 -4.94 -28.50 -13.71
N LYS A 99 -4.65 -29.79 -13.93
CA LYS A 99 -5.30 -30.58 -14.99
C LYS A 99 -6.80 -30.73 -14.75
N GLU A 100 -7.22 -30.88 -13.50
CA GLU A 100 -8.64 -30.91 -13.10
C GLU A 100 -9.34 -29.60 -13.48
N LEU A 101 -8.74 -28.45 -13.14
CA LEU A 101 -9.26 -27.15 -13.54
C LEU A 101 -9.30 -26.98 -15.07
N ASP A 102 -8.27 -27.41 -15.80
CA ASP A 102 -8.24 -27.36 -17.27
C ASP A 102 -9.32 -28.26 -17.91
N GLN A 103 -9.67 -29.37 -17.27
CA GLN A 103 -10.78 -30.23 -17.71
C GLN A 103 -12.12 -29.55 -17.43
N GLU A 104 -12.29 -28.97 -16.24
CA GLU A 104 -13.49 -28.22 -15.86
C GLU A 104 -13.76 -27.06 -16.82
N ILE A 105 -12.74 -26.23 -17.14
CA ILE A 105 -12.86 -25.13 -18.10
C ILE A 105 -13.33 -25.64 -19.47
N ARG A 106 -12.83 -26.80 -19.92
CA ARG A 106 -13.23 -27.41 -21.19
C ARG A 106 -14.67 -27.92 -21.17
N LEU A 107 -15.15 -28.41 -20.02
CA LEU A 107 -16.54 -28.83 -19.86
C LEU A 107 -17.49 -27.63 -19.84
N LEU A 108 -17.19 -26.61 -19.02
CA LEU A 108 -17.94 -25.37 -18.95
C LEU A 108 -18.00 -24.66 -20.32
N ALA A 109 -16.89 -24.59 -21.04
CA ALA A 109 -16.86 -23.96 -22.36
C ALA A 109 -17.66 -24.69 -23.45
N LYS A 110 -17.99 -25.98 -23.25
CA LYS A 110 -18.79 -26.79 -24.18
C LYS A 110 -20.30 -26.76 -23.87
N LEU A 111 -20.67 -26.37 -22.65
CA LEU A 111 -22.07 -26.33 -22.24
C LEU A 111 -22.79 -25.17 -22.94
N THR A 112 -23.74 -25.49 -23.81
CA THR A 112 -24.47 -24.50 -24.63
C THR A 112 -25.74 -23.99 -23.98
N ASN A 113 -26.41 -24.80 -23.16
CA ASN A 113 -27.67 -24.47 -22.49
C ASN A 113 -27.59 -24.77 -20.97
N PRO A 114 -26.90 -23.93 -20.18
CA PRO A 114 -26.90 -24.03 -18.72
C PRO A 114 -28.26 -23.63 -18.13
N ASP A 115 -28.65 -24.25 -17.01
CA ASP A 115 -29.89 -23.91 -16.28
C ASP A 115 -29.86 -22.47 -15.72
N ASP A 116 -28.69 -22.01 -15.27
CA ASP A 116 -28.41 -20.61 -14.90
C ASP A 116 -27.26 -20.05 -15.77
N PRO A 117 -27.56 -19.30 -16.86
CA PRO A 117 -26.55 -18.73 -17.75
C PRO A 117 -25.63 -17.70 -17.08
N ALA A 118 -26.12 -16.94 -16.10
CA ALA A 118 -25.36 -15.87 -15.46
C ALA A 118 -24.32 -16.47 -14.51
N GLU A 119 -24.74 -17.40 -13.65
CA GLU A 119 -23.84 -18.12 -12.75
C GLU A 119 -22.80 -18.93 -13.54
N HIS A 120 -23.23 -19.60 -14.61
CA HIS A 120 -22.34 -20.35 -15.49
C HIS A 120 -21.23 -19.46 -16.10
N LEU A 121 -21.59 -18.28 -16.61
CA LEU A 121 -20.62 -17.34 -17.18
C LEU A 121 -19.63 -16.82 -16.13
N LEU A 122 -20.12 -16.47 -14.92
CA LEU A 122 -19.26 -16.07 -13.81
C LEU A 122 -18.30 -17.19 -13.40
N ARG A 123 -18.76 -18.44 -13.34
CA ARG A 123 -17.94 -19.60 -13.03
C ARG A 123 -16.86 -19.83 -14.09
N LEU A 124 -17.22 -19.79 -15.38
CA LEU A 124 -16.29 -19.97 -16.49
C LEU A 124 -15.19 -18.90 -16.48
N GLU A 125 -15.56 -17.63 -16.31
CA GLU A 125 -14.58 -16.54 -16.26
C GLU A 125 -13.67 -16.61 -15.03
N LYS A 126 -14.22 -17.02 -13.87
CA LYS A 126 -13.42 -17.28 -12.67
C LYS A 126 -12.44 -18.45 -12.89
N ALA A 127 -12.89 -19.56 -13.47
CA ALA A 127 -12.03 -20.70 -13.78
C ALA A 127 -10.90 -20.33 -14.73
N ARG A 128 -11.21 -19.57 -15.80
CA ARG A 128 -10.22 -19.04 -16.75
C ARG A 128 -9.19 -18.15 -16.06
N ARG A 129 -9.62 -17.25 -15.17
CA ARG A 129 -8.73 -16.38 -14.39
C ARG A 129 -7.80 -17.18 -13.47
N ASP A 130 -8.28 -18.28 -12.91
CA ASP A 130 -7.51 -19.10 -11.98
C ASP A 130 -6.62 -20.14 -12.67
N SER A 131 -6.83 -20.42 -13.97
CA SER A 131 -6.13 -21.46 -14.74
C SER A 131 -4.60 -21.44 -14.65
N LYS A 132 -4.01 -20.25 -14.52
CA LYS A 132 -2.55 -20.07 -14.43
C LYS A 132 -2.02 -20.04 -13.01
N LYS A 133 -2.89 -19.92 -12.00
CA LYS A 133 -2.47 -19.77 -10.60
C LYS A 133 -1.90 -21.08 -10.07
N LEU A 134 -0.90 -20.94 -9.22
CA LEU A 134 -0.22 -22.07 -8.60
C LEU A 134 -0.96 -22.56 -7.34
N PHE A 135 -1.49 -21.63 -6.54
CA PHE A 135 -2.19 -21.94 -5.28
C PHE A 135 -3.67 -22.21 -5.53
N LEU A 136 -3.97 -23.44 -5.90
CA LEU A 136 -5.34 -23.94 -6.11
C LEU A 136 -5.83 -24.80 -4.93
N GLY A 137 -7.14 -24.83 -4.77
CA GLY A 137 -7.85 -25.66 -3.80
C GLY A 137 -9.18 -26.12 -4.35
N ARG A 138 -9.70 -27.20 -3.77
CA ARG A 138 -11.05 -27.67 -4.07
C ARG A 138 -12.03 -27.01 -3.11
N HIS A 139 -13.05 -26.35 -3.65
CA HIS A 139 -14.09 -25.66 -2.91
C HIS A 139 -15.42 -26.36 -3.11
N ALA A 140 -16.18 -26.53 -2.02
CA ALA A 140 -17.52 -27.13 -2.04
C ALA A 140 -18.50 -26.17 -1.34
N PRO A 141 -19.20 -25.30 -2.08
CA PRO A 141 -20.05 -24.24 -1.52
C PRO A 141 -21.12 -24.75 -0.56
N GLY A 142 -21.73 -25.90 -0.87
CA GLY A 142 -22.74 -26.57 -0.05
C GLY A 142 -22.20 -27.67 0.87
N GLY A 143 -20.88 -27.83 0.99
CA GLY A 143 -20.23 -28.91 1.74
C GLY A 143 -20.42 -30.32 1.15
N ARG A 144 -21.14 -30.44 0.02
CA ARG A 144 -21.32 -31.69 -0.72
C ARG A 144 -20.16 -31.88 -1.68
N ILE A 145 -19.60 -33.09 -1.71
CA ILE A 145 -18.48 -33.45 -2.60
C ILE A 145 -18.86 -33.31 -4.09
N GLN A 146 -20.14 -33.49 -4.41
CA GLN A 146 -20.65 -33.39 -5.79
C GLN A 146 -20.63 -31.97 -6.35
N ASP A 147 -20.64 -30.96 -5.48
CA ASP A 147 -20.60 -29.54 -5.85
C ASP A 147 -19.16 -28.99 -5.83
N GLN A 148 -18.16 -29.89 -5.73
CA GLN A 148 -16.78 -29.53 -5.59
C GLN A 148 -16.19 -29.07 -6.94
N TYR A 149 -15.52 -27.93 -6.92
CA TYR A 149 -14.77 -27.42 -8.07
C TYR A 149 -13.42 -26.84 -7.66
N VAL A 150 -12.53 -26.64 -8.63
CA VAL A 150 -11.20 -26.10 -8.39
C VAL A 150 -11.20 -24.57 -8.55
N GLU A 151 -10.62 -23.88 -7.59
CA GLU A 151 -10.42 -22.43 -7.64
C GLU A 151 -9.11 -22.01 -6.96
N ALA A 152 -8.72 -20.75 -7.15
CA ALA A 152 -7.64 -20.16 -6.37
C ALA A 152 -7.95 -20.19 -4.87
N LEU A 153 -6.91 -20.33 -4.04
CA LEU A 153 -7.07 -20.18 -2.59
C LEU A 153 -7.68 -18.81 -2.26
N SER A 154 -8.59 -18.79 -1.30
CA SER A 154 -9.06 -17.57 -0.66
C SER A 154 -8.19 -17.20 0.55
N GLY A 155 -8.39 -15.99 1.09
CA GLY A 155 -7.79 -15.60 2.37
C GLY A 155 -8.16 -16.55 3.52
N GLN A 156 -9.41 -17.03 3.56
CA GLN A 156 -9.85 -18.01 4.56
C GLN A 156 -9.18 -19.37 4.36
N ALA A 157 -9.08 -19.85 3.11
CA ALA A 157 -8.36 -21.09 2.81
C ALA A 157 -6.87 -21.00 3.19
N SER A 158 -6.28 -19.82 3.06
CA SER A 158 -4.90 -19.52 3.47
C SER A 158 -4.74 -19.56 5.00
N ASN A 159 -5.71 -19.03 5.76
CA ASN A 159 -5.73 -19.15 7.22
C ASN A 159 -5.78 -20.62 7.67
N TYR A 160 -6.65 -21.42 7.05
CA TYR A 160 -6.71 -22.86 7.36
C TYR A 160 -5.41 -23.59 7.00
N ALA A 161 -4.73 -23.20 5.92
CA ALA A 161 -3.41 -23.75 5.59
C ALA A 161 -2.38 -23.45 6.68
N PHE A 162 -2.40 -22.24 7.24
CA PHE A 162 -1.50 -21.84 8.31
C PHE A 162 -1.84 -22.50 9.65
N ASP A 163 -3.13 -22.67 9.97
CA ASP A 163 -3.55 -23.41 11.16
C ASP A 163 -3.09 -24.88 11.10
N ARG A 164 -3.22 -25.53 9.93
CA ARG A 164 -2.68 -26.89 9.72
C ARG A 164 -1.18 -26.95 9.91
N LEU A 165 -0.45 -25.98 9.35
CA LEU A 165 1.00 -25.90 9.47
C LEU A 165 1.46 -25.67 10.92
N ALA A 166 0.82 -24.74 11.63
CA ALA A 166 1.10 -24.47 13.04
C ALA A 166 0.85 -25.72 13.91
N LYS A 167 -0.28 -26.40 13.69
CA LYS A 167 -0.61 -27.66 14.38
C LYS A 167 0.39 -28.76 14.07
N ALA A 168 0.82 -28.91 12.81
CA ALA A 168 1.85 -29.87 12.42
C ALA A 168 3.21 -29.58 13.06
N ALA A 169 3.51 -28.31 13.32
CA ALA A 169 4.69 -27.88 14.06
C ALA A 169 4.54 -27.98 15.60
N GLY A 170 3.41 -28.49 16.12
CA GLY A 170 3.14 -28.59 17.56
C GLY A 170 2.80 -27.25 18.22
N SER A 171 2.42 -26.23 17.45
CA SER A 171 2.07 -24.90 17.94
C SER A 171 0.57 -24.65 17.90
N THR A 172 0.05 -24.01 18.95
CA THR A 172 -1.32 -23.49 19.02
C THR A 172 -1.43 -22.05 18.54
N TRP A 173 -0.31 -21.46 18.08
CA TRP A 173 -0.28 -20.07 17.61
C TRP A 173 -1.15 -19.90 16.35
N PRO A 174 -2.11 -18.96 16.34
CA PRO A 174 -2.94 -18.69 15.17
C PRO A 174 -2.15 -17.90 14.12
N LEU A 175 -1.31 -18.61 13.36
CA LEU A 175 -0.42 -18.01 12.37
C LEU A 175 -1.23 -17.38 11.22
N ARG A 176 -0.90 -16.14 10.85
CA ARG A 176 -1.57 -15.42 9.73
C ARG A 176 -0.55 -14.81 8.76
N THR A 177 -0.98 -14.57 7.52
CA THR A 177 -0.11 -14.02 6.46
C THR A 177 0.43 -12.63 6.76
N HIS A 178 -0.37 -11.77 7.40
CA HIS A 178 0.11 -10.45 7.83
C HIS A 178 1.25 -10.55 8.86
N GLN A 179 1.24 -11.57 9.74
CA GLN A 179 2.32 -11.81 10.71
C GLN A 179 3.61 -12.18 9.97
N CYS A 180 3.54 -13.00 8.93
CA CYS A 180 4.71 -13.34 8.10
C CYS A 180 5.33 -12.09 7.44
N ARG A 181 4.50 -11.20 6.89
CA ARG A 181 4.95 -9.94 6.28
C ARG A 181 5.61 -9.00 7.30
N ARG A 182 5.12 -8.96 8.53
CA ARG A 182 5.74 -8.20 9.64
C ARG A 182 7.06 -8.82 10.09
N THR A 183 7.10 -10.14 10.25
CA THR A 183 8.35 -10.86 10.58
C THR A 183 9.42 -10.62 9.50
N TYR A 184 9.04 -10.62 8.22
CA TYR A 184 9.94 -10.25 7.13
C TYR A 184 10.52 -8.84 7.32
N ALA A 185 9.68 -7.83 7.57
CA ALA A 185 10.14 -6.46 7.84
C ALA A 185 11.13 -6.41 9.01
N ARG A 186 10.81 -7.12 10.10
CA ARG A 186 11.65 -7.14 11.30
C ARG A 186 13.00 -7.79 11.06
N CYS A 187 13.05 -8.91 10.33
CA CYS A 187 14.31 -9.55 9.96
C CYS A 187 15.22 -8.61 9.16
N PHE A 188 14.68 -7.76 8.29
CA PHE A 188 15.47 -6.78 7.54
C PHE A 188 15.98 -5.64 8.43
N VAL A 189 15.14 -5.08 9.30
CA VAL A 189 15.54 -3.97 10.18
C VAL A 189 16.53 -4.40 11.26
N GLU A 190 16.42 -5.65 11.75
CA GLU A 190 17.37 -6.22 12.72
C GLU A 190 18.63 -6.80 12.08
N SER A 191 18.69 -6.85 10.75
CA SER A 191 19.90 -7.23 10.04
C SER A 191 20.99 -6.16 10.19
N ARG A 192 22.21 -6.45 9.72
CA ARG A 192 23.30 -5.46 9.65
C ARG A 192 22.96 -4.21 8.83
N MET A 193 21.96 -4.26 7.97
CA MET A 193 21.48 -3.08 7.23
C MET A 193 20.73 -2.08 8.15
N GLY A 194 20.23 -2.53 9.30
CA GLY A 194 19.59 -1.68 10.27
C GLY A 194 18.41 -0.89 9.69
N ARG A 195 18.22 0.33 10.19
CA ARG A 195 17.18 1.26 9.73
C ARG A 195 17.32 1.69 8.27
N THR A 196 18.50 1.56 7.64
CA THR A 196 18.69 1.90 6.22
C THR A 196 17.93 0.94 5.30
N SER A 197 17.63 -0.27 5.76
CA SER A 197 16.80 -1.24 5.05
C SER A 197 15.35 -0.80 4.85
N LEU A 198 14.88 0.24 5.56
CA LEU A 198 13.52 0.77 5.41
C LEU A 198 13.24 1.25 3.98
N ILE A 199 14.22 1.82 3.28
CA ILE A 199 14.07 2.25 1.89
C ILE A 199 13.82 1.03 0.99
N TYR A 200 14.61 -0.04 1.19
CA TYR A 200 14.41 -1.30 0.50
C TYR A 200 13.05 -1.91 0.83
N LEU A 201 12.65 -1.94 2.11
CA LEU A 201 11.36 -2.48 2.54
C LEU A 201 10.19 -1.70 1.94
N LYS A 202 10.27 -0.37 1.81
CA LYS A 202 9.24 0.42 1.12
C LYS A 202 9.09 -0.03 -0.34
N TRP A 203 10.21 -0.22 -1.03
CA TRP A 203 10.23 -0.71 -2.40
C TRP A 203 9.73 -2.15 -2.51
N GLN A 204 10.13 -3.03 -1.60
CA GLN A 204 9.73 -4.44 -1.58
C GLN A 204 8.22 -4.56 -1.33
N PHE A 205 7.70 -3.87 -0.31
CA PHE A 205 6.29 -3.89 0.06
C PHE A 205 5.37 -3.09 -0.85
N LYS A 206 5.93 -2.37 -1.83
CA LYS A 206 5.20 -1.45 -2.72
C LYS A 206 4.41 -0.39 -1.93
N HIS A 207 4.93 0.05 -0.78
CA HIS A 207 4.31 1.08 0.04
C HIS A 207 4.42 2.46 -0.64
N THR A 208 3.36 3.26 -0.56
CA THR A 208 3.35 4.63 -1.11
C THR A 208 4.18 5.60 -0.25
N SER A 209 4.29 5.35 1.07
CA SER A 209 5.04 6.20 2.01
C SER A 209 6.06 5.42 2.85
N MET A 210 7.02 6.17 3.42
CA MET A 210 7.95 5.61 4.39
C MET A 210 7.30 5.31 5.74
N SER A 211 6.33 6.13 6.17
CA SER A 211 5.62 5.92 7.44
C SER A 211 4.93 4.56 7.50
N MET A 212 4.28 4.13 6.41
CA MET A 212 3.71 2.78 6.32
C MET A 212 4.76 1.69 6.53
N THR A 213 5.96 1.86 5.99
CA THR A 213 7.03 0.86 6.11
C THR A 213 7.62 0.84 7.53
N GLN A 214 7.74 1.99 8.17
CA GLN A 214 8.21 2.09 9.56
C GLN A 214 7.27 1.36 10.52
N LEU A 215 5.95 1.42 10.29
CA LEU A 215 4.95 0.69 11.09
C LEU A 215 5.14 -0.83 10.98
N TYR A 216 5.42 -1.36 9.79
CA TYR A 216 5.70 -2.80 9.65
C TYR A 216 7.01 -3.22 10.34
N ALA A 217 7.95 -2.29 10.48
CA ALA A 217 9.22 -2.50 11.17
C ALA A 217 9.19 -2.18 12.68
N SER A 218 8.06 -1.67 13.20
CA SER A 218 7.94 -1.16 14.56
C SER A 218 7.82 -2.27 15.62
N ASN A 219 7.91 -1.87 16.89
CA ASN A 219 8.07 -2.75 18.05
C ASN A 219 7.01 -3.88 18.09
N PRO A 220 7.42 -5.16 18.22
CA PRO A 220 6.53 -6.32 18.34
C PRO A 220 5.42 -6.23 19.40
N GLN A 221 5.59 -5.39 20.42
CA GLN A 221 4.60 -5.18 21.49
C GLN A 221 3.43 -4.27 21.07
N GLN A 222 3.46 -3.68 19.87
CA GLN A 222 2.37 -2.85 19.37
C GLN A 222 1.26 -3.70 18.72
N ASP A 223 0.03 -3.35 19.06
CA ASP A 223 -1.21 -4.02 18.65
C ASP A 223 -1.45 -3.95 17.13
N LEU A 224 -1.75 -5.09 16.54
CA LEU A 224 -1.97 -5.27 15.12
C LEU A 224 -3.31 -4.67 14.65
N SER A 225 -4.38 -4.76 15.45
CA SER A 225 -5.69 -4.20 15.07
C SER A 225 -5.66 -2.68 15.06
N LEU A 226 -4.94 -2.07 16.00
CA LEU A 226 -4.75 -0.63 16.07
C LEU A 226 -4.11 -0.08 14.78
N PHE A 227 -3.25 -0.85 14.10
CA PHE A 227 -2.66 -0.39 12.84
C PHE A 227 -3.63 -0.42 11.67
N ASP A 228 -4.46 -1.45 11.55
CA ASP A 228 -5.50 -1.50 10.52
C ASP A 228 -6.52 -0.38 10.76
N GLU A 229 -6.87 -0.11 12.02
CA GLU A 229 -7.71 1.04 12.41
C GLU A 229 -7.02 2.37 12.06
N ILE A 230 -5.74 2.56 12.38
CA ILE A 230 -5.00 3.78 12.01
C ILE A 230 -4.96 3.95 10.48
N PHE A 231 -4.70 2.88 9.72
CA PHE A 231 -4.68 2.98 8.25
C PHE A 231 -6.04 3.28 7.66
N GLN A 232 -7.10 2.70 8.22
CA GLN A 232 -8.47 3.01 7.85
C GLN A 232 -8.79 4.47 8.15
N GLN A 233 -8.53 4.94 9.38
CA GLN A 233 -8.73 6.33 9.77
C GLN A 233 -7.89 7.30 8.93
N MET A 234 -6.64 6.97 8.60
CA MET A 234 -5.82 7.77 7.70
C MET A 234 -6.39 7.82 6.28
N THR A 235 -7.04 6.75 5.81
CA THR A 235 -7.64 6.70 4.48
C THR A 235 -8.95 7.50 4.47
N GLU A 236 -9.80 7.31 5.48
CA GLU A 236 -11.03 8.08 5.69
C GLU A 236 -10.71 9.58 5.79
N PHE A 237 -9.74 9.97 6.63
CA PHE A 237 -9.28 11.35 6.72
C PHE A 237 -8.81 11.93 5.38
N LYS A 238 -8.11 11.14 4.55
CA LYS A 238 -7.69 11.60 3.21
C LYS A 238 -8.87 11.73 2.25
N ILE A 239 -9.87 10.86 2.35
CA ILE A 239 -11.10 10.96 1.57
C ILE A 239 -11.77 12.29 1.94
N ASP A 240 -12.00 12.53 3.23
CA ASP A 240 -12.64 13.75 3.74
C ASP A 240 -11.84 15.01 3.36
N LEU A 241 -10.51 14.94 3.42
CA LEU A 241 -9.64 16.06 3.06
C LEU A 241 -9.72 16.38 1.55
N ILE A 242 -9.57 15.38 0.68
CA ILE A 242 -9.68 15.59 -0.78
C ILE A 242 -11.11 15.99 -1.16
N GLU A 243 -12.11 15.41 -0.50
CA GLU A 243 -13.51 15.78 -0.64
C GLU A 243 -13.69 17.25 -0.32
N SER A 244 -13.22 17.71 0.84
CA SER A 244 -13.28 19.12 1.21
C SER A 244 -12.61 19.99 0.14
N TRP A 245 -11.45 19.61 -0.40
CA TRP A 245 -10.75 20.40 -1.41
C TRP A 245 -11.53 20.50 -2.74
N LEU A 246 -12.43 19.57 -3.02
CA LEU A 246 -13.30 19.61 -4.20
C LEU A 246 -14.60 20.41 -3.96
N ASP A 247 -14.94 20.74 -2.71
CA ASP A 247 -16.06 21.64 -2.35
C ASP A 247 -15.67 23.12 -2.53
N ASP A 248 -16.55 24.06 -2.20
CA ASP A 248 -16.38 25.51 -2.49
C ASP A 248 -15.36 26.26 -1.60
N GLN A 249 -14.65 25.57 -0.70
CA GLN A 249 -13.69 26.24 0.20
C GLN A 249 -12.53 26.90 -0.56
N PRO A 250 -11.99 28.04 -0.09
CA PRO A 250 -10.85 28.67 -0.73
C PRO A 250 -9.59 27.84 -0.50
N LEU A 251 -8.75 27.72 -1.54
CA LEU A 251 -7.46 27.04 -1.48
C LEU A 251 -6.38 27.96 -2.05
N ALA A 252 -5.29 28.11 -1.29
CA ALA A 252 -4.05 28.72 -1.74
C ALA A 252 -3.00 27.65 -2.11
N GLY A 253 -1.89 28.08 -2.68
CA GLY A 253 -0.82 27.19 -3.11
C GLY A 253 -0.99 26.74 -4.57
N GLY A 254 0.11 26.54 -5.29
CA GLY A 254 0.06 26.24 -6.72
C GLY A 254 -0.63 24.92 -7.12
N ALA A 255 -0.84 23.97 -6.20
CA ALA A 255 -1.74 22.84 -6.44
C ALA A 255 -3.18 23.14 -6.01
N GLY A 256 -3.37 23.94 -4.95
CA GLY A 256 -4.69 24.40 -4.50
C GLY A 256 -5.42 25.20 -5.57
N GLU A 257 -4.75 26.16 -6.20
CA GLU A 257 -5.30 26.96 -7.32
C GLU A 257 -5.80 26.07 -8.47
N LYS A 258 -5.02 25.05 -8.84
CA LYS A 258 -5.42 24.08 -9.88
C LYS A 258 -6.60 23.23 -9.46
N ILE A 259 -6.69 22.86 -8.18
CA ILE A 259 -7.85 22.12 -7.68
C ILE A 259 -9.10 22.98 -7.81
N VAL A 260 -9.03 24.26 -7.43
CA VAL A 260 -10.13 25.22 -7.61
C VAL A 260 -10.55 25.32 -9.09
N GLU A 261 -9.59 25.42 -10.01
CA GLU A 261 -9.88 25.42 -11.46
C GLU A 261 -10.59 24.12 -11.92
N MET A 262 -10.16 22.96 -11.39
CA MET A 262 -10.74 21.66 -11.74
C MET A 262 -12.17 21.46 -11.23
N ARG A 263 -12.62 22.20 -10.21
CA ARG A 263 -14.00 22.10 -9.69
C ARG A 263 -15.07 22.44 -10.74
N ALA A 264 -14.72 23.21 -11.77
CA ALA A 264 -15.61 23.52 -12.88
C ALA A 264 -15.94 22.30 -13.78
N ILE A 265 -15.17 21.20 -13.66
CA ILE A 265 -15.37 19.99 -14.46
C ILE A 265 -16.35 19.07 -13.74
N PRO A 266 -17.52 18.72 -14.34
CA PRO A 266 -18.50 17.87 -13.68
C PRO A 266 -17.98 16.44 -13.49
N ILE A 267 -17.95 15.99 -12.23
CA ILE A 267 -17.53 14.65 -11.84
C ILE A 267 -18.76 13.73 -11.83
N LYS A 268 -18.77 12.68 -12.65
CA LYS A 268 -19.90 11.73 -12.75
C LYS A 268 -20.16 10.95 -11.47
N ASP A 269 -19.10 10.53 -10.79
CA ASP A 269 -19.17 9.77 -9.54
C ASP A 269 -18.00 10.18 -8.64
N ARG A 270 -18.30 11.05 -7.66
CA ARG A 270 -17.32 11.59 -6.73
C ARG A 270 -16.81 10.53 -5.76
N ALA A 271 -17.69 9.65 -5.29
CA ALA A 271 -17.34 8.59 -4.35
C ALA A 271 -16.36 7.60 -4.99
N ALA A 272 -16.62 7.19 -6.24
CA ALA A 272 -15.69 6.31 -6.97
C ALA A 272 -14.33 6.98 -7.23
N LEU A 273 -14.31 8.28 -7.56
CA LEU A 273 -13.06 9.02 -7.76
C LEU A 273 -12.23 9.09 -6.47
N LEU A 274 -12.86 9.42 -5.34
CA LEU A 274 -12.19 9.52 -4.04
C LEU A 274 -11.66 8.15 -3.58
N ALA A 275 -12.47 7.10 -3.71
CA ALA A 275 -12.07 5.73 -3.37
C ALA A 275 -10.85 5.25 -4.18
N GLN A 276 -10.68 5.71 -5.42
CA GLN A 276 -9.52 5.39 -6.25
C GLN A 276 -8.31 6.31 -5.97
N THR A 277 -8.54 7.58 -5.63
CA THR A 277 -7.48 8.59 -5.54
C THR A 277 -6.85 8.65 -4.15
N ALA A 278 -7.66 8.65 -3.08
CA ALA A 278 -7.20 8.86 -1.71
C ALA A 278 -6.17 7.82 -1.22
N PRO A 279 -6.30 6.50 -1.51
CA PRO A 279 -5.30 5.50 -1.12
C PRO A 279 -3.93 5.69 -1.79
N HIS A 280 -3.89 6.42 -2.92
CA HIS A 280 -2.69 6.61 -3.73
C HIS A 280 -2.09 8.01 -3.61
N ALA A 281 -2.90 8.98 -3.16
CA ALA A 281 -2.46 10.33 -2.87
C ALA A 281 -1.45 10.34 -1.71
N ASN A 282 -0.26 10.85 -1.99
CA ASN A 282 0.72 11.17 -0.96
C ASN A 282 0.42 12.57 -0.45
N ILE A 283 -0.30 12.68 0.66
CA ILE A 283 -0.63 13.94 1.31
C ILE A 283 0.07 13.96 2.66
N ARG A 284 0.86 15.00 2.92
CA ARG A 284 1.53 15.22 4.20
C ARG A 284 1.31 16.66 4.68
N ALA A 285 0.96 16.82 5.95
CA ALA A 285 1.01 18.13 6.60
C ALA A 285 2.47 18.56 6.78
N THR A 286 2.76 19.81 6.45
CA THR A 286 4.10 20.42 6.62
C THR A 286 4.12 21.46 7.75
N GLY A 287 3.01 21.63 8.46
CA GLY A 287 2.81 22.65 9.49
C GLY A 287 2.33 24.00 8.96
N HIS A 288 2.39 24.24 7.65
CA HIS A 288 2.02 25.51 7.00
C HIS A 288 1.30 25.27 5.65
N GLY A 289 0.85 24.03 5.42
CA GLY A 289 0.27 23.58 4.16
C GLY A 289 0.30 22.06 4.03
N TRP A 290 -0.51 21.55 3.10
CA TRP A 290 -0.48 20.18 2.63
C TRP A 290 0.45 20.05 1.43
N CYS A 291 1.35 19.08 1.47
CA CYS A 291 2.24 18.79 0.37
C CYS A 291 1.83 17.48 -0.31
N ILE A 292 1.57 17.58 -1.62
CA ILE A 292 1.24 16.43 -2.48
C ILE A 292 2.46 15.89 -3.26
N ALA A 293 3.64 16.45 -3.01
CA ALA A 293 4.86 16.02 -3.68
C ALA A 293 5.24 14.60 -3.24
N THR A 294 5.68 13.80 -4.21
CA THR A 294 6.31 12.50 -3.93
C THR A 294 7.81 12.70 -3.67
N GLU A 295 8.61 11.62 -3.65
CA GLU A 295 10.05 11.65 -3.34
C GLU A 295 10.89 12.58 -4.23
N ARG A 296 10.36 13.02 -5.38
CA ARG A 296 10.96 14.06 -6.24
C ARG A 296 9.98 15.21 -6.41
N GLY A 297 10.45 16.45 -6.23
CA GLY A 297 9.67 17.67 -6.49
C GLY A 297 9.57 18.65 -5.32
N CYS A 298 9.96 18.24 -4.10
CA CYS A 298 10.08 19.15 -2.96
C CYS A 298 11.51 19.69 -2.86
N GLY A 299 11.67 21.02 -2.80
CA GLY A 299 12.97 21.70 -2.65
C GLY A 299 13.65 21.53 -1.29
N GLY A 300 13.11 20.69 -0.40
CA GLY A 300 13.82 20.17 0.76
C GLY A 300 13.78 21.01 2.04
N ALA A 301 12.99 22.08 2.12
CA ALA A 301 12.98 22.98 3.28
C ALA A 301 11.68 22.95 4.09
N GLY A 302 10.98 21.80 4.10
CA GLY A 302 9.56 21.60 4.46
C GLY A 302 9.09 21.91 5.89
N LEU A 303 9.83 22.74 6.63
CA LEU A 303 9.38 23.43 7.84
C LEU A 303 10.04 24.82 7.95
N TYR A 304 11.33 24.92 7.59
CA TYR A 304 12.15 26.13 7.79
C TYR A 304 12.02 27.21 6.72
N GLU A 305 11.47 26.89 5.54
CA GLU A 305 11.23 27.88 4.48
C GLU A 305 9.77 27.83 4.01
N ALA A 306 8.84 28.13 4.94
CA ALA A 306 7.40 28.11 4.68
C ALA A 306 6.98 28.97 3.48
N THR A 307 7.66 30.10 3.26
CA THR A 307 7.40 31.05 2.17
C THR A 307 7.66 30.50 0.76
N ARG A 308 8.26 29.31 0.62
CA ARG A 308 8.39 28.64 -0.69
C ARG A 308 7.17 27.80 -1.08
N CYS A 309 6.32 27.42 -0.12
CA CYS A 309 5.16 26.57 -0.38
C CYS A 309 4.04 27.25 -1.18
N PRO A 310 3.71 28.55 -1.00
CA PRO A 310 2.64 29.20 -1.76
C PRO A 310 2.83 29.09 -3.29
N GLY A 311 4.05 29.35 -3.79
CA GLY A 311 4.36 29.22 -5.22
C GLY A 311 4.64 27.77 -5.70
N CYS A 312 4.58 26.78 -4.81
CA CYS A 312 4.94 25.40 -5.16
C CYS A 312 3.80 24.69 -5.88
N LYS A 313 4.10 24.05 -7.02
CA LYS A 313 3.16 23.24 -7.81
C LYS A 313 2.56 22.02 -7.09
N SER A 314 3.05 21.71 -5.90
CA SER A 314 2.64 20.56 -5.09
C SER A 314 2.15 20.96 -3.70
N SER A 315 1.86 22.25 -3.47
CA SER A 315 1.33 22.75 -2.20
C SER A 315 -0.16 23.06 -2.33
N VAL A 316 -0.94 22.60 -1.35
CA VAL A 316 -2.33 22.98 -1.13
C VAL A 316 -2.40 23.58 0.27
N ILE A 317 -2.87 24.81 0.40
CA ILE A 317 -3.04 25.50 1.67
C ILE A 317 -4.52 25.79 1.79
N ASP A 318 -5.18 25.19 2.77
CA ASP A 318 -6.58 25.44 3.11
C ASP A 318 -6.66 26.25 4.42
N GLU A 319 -7.89 26.56 4.83
CA GLU A 319 -8.17 27.35 6.02
C GLU A 319 -7.56 26.76 7.31
N PHE A 320 -7.32 25.44 7.36
CA PHE A 320 -6.68 24.78 8.49
C PHE A 320 -5.31 25.41 8.86
N PHE A 321 -4.58 25.93 7.88
CA PHE A 321 -3.28 26.59 8.09
C PHE A 321 -3.36 28.11 8.17
N ALA A 322 -4.56 28.71 8.14
CA ALA A 322 -4.73 30.16 8.20
C ALA A 322 -4.04 30.77 9.43
N GLY A 323 -4.23 30.17 10.61
CA GLY A 323 -3.57 30.63 11.85
C GLY A 323 -2.04 30.66 11.74
N THR A 324 -1.43 29.64 11.13
CA THR A 324 0.02 29.63 10.91
C THR A 324 0.48 30.76 9.99
N TRP A 325 -0.29 31.07 8.95
CA TRP A 325 0.04 32.17 8.04
C TRP A 325 -0.18 33.55 8.68
N GLN A 326 -1.17 33.68 9.57
CA GLN A 326 -1.34 34.85 10.44
C GLN A 326 -0.12 35.05 11.35
N ASP A 327 0.33 33.98 12.02
CA ASP A 327 1.52 34.03 12.88
C ASP A 327 2.78 34.40 12.10
N ILE A 328 2.97 33.85 10.90
CA ILE A 328 4.09 34.21 10.02
C ILE A 328 4.03 35.70 9.65
N TYR A 329 2.84 36.21 9.30
CA TYR A 329 2.63 37.62 8.98
C TYR A 329 2.98 38.53 10.17
N SER A 330 2.46 38.25 11.36
CA SER A 330 2.75 39.02 12.59
C SER A 330 4.23 38.98 12.95
N GLN A 331 4.88 37.81 12.88
CA GLN A 331 6.31 37.68 13.12
C GLN A 331 7.16 38.52 12.14
N GLN A 332 6.75 38.61 10.87
CA GLN A 332 7.46 39.48 9.92
C GLN A 332 7.25 40.96 10.24
N GLN A 333 6.06 41.36 10.71
CA GLN A 333 5.82 42.74 11.17
C GLN A 333 6.71 43.10 12.36
N GLU A 334 6.87 42.20 13.33
CA GLU A 334 7.80 42.38 14.45
C GLU A 334 9.24 42.55 13.97
N LEU A 335 9.70 41.69 13.05
CA LEU A 335 11.05 41.77 12.48
C LEU A 335 11.31 43.09 11.74
N ILE A 336 10.32 43.64 11.04
CA ILE A 336 10.44 44.93 10.33
C ILE A 336 10.63 46.11 11.31
N LYS A 337 10.08 46.01 12.53
CA LYS A 337 10.20 47.05 13.57
C LYS A 337 11.59 47.07 14.22
N ILE A 338 12.40 46.01 14.08
CA ILE A 338 13.76 45.92 14.64
C ILE A 338 14.71 46.84 13.86
N VAL A 339 15.29 47.83 14.54
CA VAL A 339 16.08 48.90 13.92
C VAL A 339 17.50 48.46 13.52
N ASP A 340 18.08 47.47 14.22
CA ASP A 340 19.47 47.03 14.06
C ASP A 340 19.65 45.75 13.23
N ALA A 341 18.57 45.20 12.66
CA ALA A 341 18.60 43.95 11.88
C ALA A 341 19.33 44.08 10.52
N GLY A 342 19.57 45.31 10.06
CA GLY A 342 20.22 45.60 8.77
C GLY A 342 19.30 45.44 7.54
N PRO A 343 19.69 46.00 6.38
CA PRO A 343 18.80 46.14 5.23
C PRO A 343 18.40 44.80 4.58
N ALA A 344 19.28 43.79 4.63
CA ALA A 344 18.99 42.48 4.04
C ALA A 344 17.91 41.71 4.81
N VAL A 345 17.92 41.79 6.15
CA VAL A 345 16.89 41.14 7.00
C VAL A 345 15.56 41.84 6.79
N ARG A 346 15.55 43.17 6.75
CA ARG A 346 14.33 43.95 6.49
C ARG A 346 13.70 43.65 5.14
N GLN A 347 14.49 43.62 4.06
CA GLN A 347 13.99 43.24 2.72
C GLN A 347 13.40 41.82 2.70
N ARG A 348 14.03 40.88 3.40
CA ARG A 348 13.49 39.53 3.52
C ARG A 348 12.17 39.52 4.29
N ALA A 349 12.09 40.21 5.42
CA ALA A 349 10.88 40.28 6.23
C ALA A 349 9.72 40.93 5.46
N GLU A 350 9.96 42.02 4.73
CA GLU A 350 8.96 42.68 3.89
C GLU A 350 8.43 41.74 2.78
N ARG A 351 9.31 41.00 2.11
CA ARG A 351 8.91 40.01 1.10
C ARG A 351 8.11 38.86 1.72
N ASP A 352 8.62 38.29 2.80
CA ASP A 352 8.02 37.13 3.46
C ASP A 352 6.66 37.52 4.11
N MET A 353 6.51 38.77 4.56
CA MET A 353 5.23 39.37 5.00
C MET A 353 4.22 39.46 3.84
N GLN A 354 4.65 39.94 2.67
CA GLN A 354 3.78 40.02 1.50
C GLN A 354 3.29 38.63 1.07
N ILE A 355 4.18 37.62 1.08
CA ILE A 355 3.81 36.24 0.76
C ILE A 355 2.74 35.72 1.73
N ALA A 356 2.89 35.98 3.03
CA ALA A 356 1.91 35.57 4.02
C ALA A 356 0.56 36.29 3.83
N LEU A 357 0.59 37.60 3.52
CA LEU A 357 -0.60 38.37 3.20
C LEU A 357 -1.33 37.83 1.97
N ASP A 358 -0.59 37.47 0.92
CA ASP A 358 -1.15 36.90 -0.30
C ASP A 358 -1.88 35.59 0.00
N VAL A 359 -1.27 34.71 0.81
CA VAL A 359 -1.91 33.46 1.25
C VAL A 359 -3.18 33.72 2.05
N ILE A 360 -3.12 34.59 3.06
CA ILE A 360 -4.28 34.96 3.89
C ILE A 360 -5.43 35.47 3.00
N THR A 361 -5.10 36.33 2.03
CA THR A 361 -6.07 36.91 1.10
C THR A 361 -6.63 35.86 0.14
N SER A 362 -5.81 34.94 -0.37
CA SER A 362 -6.26 33.81 -1.20
C SER A 362 -7.21 32.86 -0.44
N LEU A 363 -7.08 32.79 0.88
CA LEU A 363 -8.01 32.07 1.76
C LEU A 363 -9.29 32.88 2.07
N GLY A 364 -9.46 34.08 1.50
CA GLY A 364 -10.61 34.95 1.75
C GLY A 364 -10.61 35.61 3.13
N LEU A 365 -9.46 35.65 3.80
CA LEU A 365 -9.29 36.20 5.15
C LEU A 365 -8.54 37.54 5.10
N SER A 366 -8.53 38.23 6.24
CA SER A 366 -7.73 39.45 6.47
C SER A 366 -6.73 39.21 7.59
N PRO A 367 -5.59 39.93 7.61
CA PRO A 367 -4.63 39.84 8.71
C PRO A 367 -5.27 40.19 10.06
N ILE A 368 -4.91 39.45 11.10
CA ILE A 368 -5.29 39.77 12.47
C ILE A 368 -4.45 40.99 12.90
N ASN A 369 -5.11 42.11 13.23
CA ASN A 369 -4.43 43.27 13.77
C ASN A 369 -4.26 43.09 15.29
N ASP A 370 -3.03 43.03 15.77
CA ASP A 370 -2.71 42.97 17.22
C ASP A 370 -2.96 44.29 17.97
N ASP A 371 -3.58 45.29 17.36
CA ASP A 371 -3.91 46.59 17.98
C ASP A 371 -5.24 46.57 18.77
N THR A 372 -5.53 45.48 19.49
CA THR A 372 -6.44 45.57 20.65
C THR A 372 -5.65 46.06 21.85
N ASN A 373 -5.52 47.38 21.93
CA ASN A 373 -5.07 48.10 23.13
C ASN A 373 -5.80 47.61 24.39
N GLU A 374 -5.01 47.31 25.42
CA GLU A 374 -5.38 47.51 26.81
C GLU A 374 -5.90 48.94 27.00
N ALA A 375 -7.21 49.12 26.87
CA ALA A 375 -7.92 50.32 27.29
C ALA A 375 -9.23 49.92 27.98
N GLY A 376 -9.11 49.05 28.98
CA GLY A 376 -10.11 48.88 30.04
C GLY A 376 -9.61 49.64 31.27
N ASN A 377 -9.89 50.95 31.31
CA ASN A 377 -9.55 51.84 32.41
C ASN A 377 -9.96 51.26 33.77
N GLY A 378 -9.02 51.30 34.71
CA GLY A 378 -9.36 51.50 36.11
C GLY A 378 -9.87 52.93 36.30
N ASP A 379 -11.10 53.04 36.81
CA ASP A 379 -11.46 53.76 38.03
C ASP A 379 -12.83 53.25 38.51
#